data_AF-A0A291B7R7-F1
#
_entry.id   AF-A0A291B7R7-F1
#
_cell.length_a   1.000
_cell.length_b   1.000
_cell.length_c   1.000
_cell.angle_alpha   90.00
_cell.angle_beta   90.00
_cell.angle_gamma   90.00
#
_symmetry.space_group_name_H-M   'P 1'
#
loop_
_entity.id
_entity.type
_entity.pdbx_description
1 polymer ?
#
loop_
_entity_poly.entity_id
_entity_poly.type
_entity_poly.pdbx_seq_one_letter_code
_entity_poly.pdbx_strand_id
1 'polypeptide(L)'
;MKNMINTIIGTFLICSTSAAYALIANSPTIINNTVDSALINLAETTLPESTTANPEFLNTDYDPYLSLHHNANVYVSFLDEGAGYKNSLGYFTFNDDTFSGLNKGSIDTDSSGVVSLSELGAVEGIEYGFLFANLSKSGSGGSLLTGDTVQVGDSAIALEKNVSFFLSQNSYAGGDTVSDGILTGTDQTFYGLDFLNPEADFTYENGSSSATSRHVAMLFTDNNEEQVIMGFEDLNRVNPSSNDWSIPSDEDFNDAIFMVYSDPVDAFSNSNIATAPLPPMAQSLFGLMMCAGLILITQKNSILIPLKNTNLST
;
A
#
# COMPACT_ATOMS: atom_id res chain seq x y z
N MET A 1 1.42 65.12 13.27
CA MET A 1 0.34 64.25 12.74
C MET A 1 1.01 63.14 11.93
N LYS A 2 0.60 61.90 12.17
CA LYS A 2 1.28 60.67 11.78
C LYS A 2 1.32 60.47 10.25
N ASN A 3 2.46 59.99 9.76
CA ASN A 3 2.69 59.51 8.40
C ASN A 3 1.84 58.26 8.12
N MET A 4 1.14 58.21 6.99
CA MET A 4 0.55 56.99 6.46
C MET A 4 1.20 56.68 5.10
N ILE A 5 2.05 55.66 5.10
CA ILE A 5 2.54 54.99 3.90
C ILE A 5 1.58 53.83 3.65
N ASN A 6 0.76 53.92 2.60
CA ASN A 6 -0.07 52.80 2.16
C ASN A 6 0.85 51.79 1.45
N THR A 7 1.18 50.70 2.13
CA THR A 7 1.82 49.53 1.53
C THR A 7 0.71 48.63 0.99
N ILE A 8 0.55 48.60 -0.33
CA ILE A 8 -0.29 47.61 -1.01
C ILE A 8 0.49 46.30 -1.00
N ILE A 9 0.11 45.38 -0.12
CA ILE A 9 0.59 43.99 -0.16
C ILE A 9 -0.21 43.32 -1.27
N GLY A 10 0.41 43.17 -2.44
CA GLY A 10 -0.14 42.35 -3.52
C GLY A 10 0.02 40.88 -3.14
N THR A 11 -1.09 40.21 -2.86
CA THR A 11 -1.12 38.75 -2.74
C THR A 11 -0.82 38.17 -4.11
N PHE A 12 0.40 37.65 -4.30
CA PHE A 12 0.75 36.87 -5.48
C PHE A 12 0.07 35.51 -5.33
N LEU A 13 -1.08 35.34 -5.97
CA LEU A 13 -1.69 34.03 -6.12
C LEU A 13 -0.82 33.27 -7.14
N ILE A 14 0.13 32.48 -6.65
CA ILE A 14 0.84 31.51 -7.49
C ILE A 14 -0.19 30.43 -7.79
N CYS A 15 -0.87 30.55 -8.92
CA CYS A 15 -1.62 29.45 -9.51
C CYS A 15 -0.57 28.50 -10.10
N SER A 16 -0.11 27.56 -9.29
CA SER A 16 0.59 26.37 -9.79
C SER A 16 -0.44 25.59 -10.59
N THR A 17 -0.36 25.65 -11.92
CA THR A 17 -1.03 24.68 -12.77
C THR A 17 -0.31 23.35 -12.56
N SER A 18 -0.91 22.39 -11.86
CA SER A 18 -0.45 21.00 -11.89
C SER A 18 -0.65 20.49 -13.32
N ALA A 19 0.41 20.54 -14.11
CA ALA A 19 0.41 19.94 -15.43
C ALA A 19 0.55 18.44 -15.22
N ALA A 20 -0.48 17.68 -15.60
CA ALA A 20 -0.40 16.25 -15.70
C ALA A 20 0.69 15.86 -16.71
N TYR A 21 1.57 14.94 -16.31
CA TYR A 21 2.54 14.37 -17.24
C TYR A 21 2.08 12.95 -17.57
N ALA A 22 1.90 12.67 -18.86
CA ALA A 22 1.82 11.30 -19.32
C ALA A 22 3.17 10.63 -19.01
N LEU A 23 3.15 9.57 -18.21
CA LEU A 23 4.33 8.78 -17.92
C LEU A 23 4.48 7.68 -18.95
N ILE A 24 5.73 7.39 -19.32
CA ILE A 24 6.05 6.21 -20.09
C ILE A 24 6.09 5.03 -19.11
N ALA A 25 5.07 4.19 -19.16
CA ALA A 25 5.00 2.92 -18.48
C ALA A 25 5.46 1.82 -19.43
N ASN A 26 6.78 1.76 -19.67
CA ASN A 26 7.37 0.63 -20.39
C ASN A 26 7.12 -0.63 -19.56
N SER A 27 6.04 -1.34 -19.85
CA SER A 27 5.71 -2.58 -19.13
C SER A 27 6.88 -3.53 -19.33
N PRO A 28 7.36 -4.20 -18.27
CA PRO A 28 8.41 -5.20 -18.40
C PRO A 28 8.00 -6.28 -19.41
N THR A 29 8.97 -7.10 -19.82
CA THR A 29 8.65 -8.23 -20.71
C THR A 29 7.66 -9.16 -20.03
N ILE A 30 6.48 -9.31 -20.63
CA ILE A 30 5.44 -10.23 -20.15
C ILE A 30 5.74 -11.63 -20.67
N ILE A 31 5.74 -12.60 -19.75
CA ILE A 31 5.85 -14.03 -20.05
C ILE A 31 4.62 -14.73 -19.48
N ASN A 32 3.83 -15.38 -20.33
CA ASN A 32 2.68 -16.16 -19.87
C ASN A 32 3.16 -17.49 -19.26
N ASN A 33 2.89 -17.67 -17.98
CA ASN A 33 3.17 -18.88 -17.22
C ASN A 33 1.88 -19.63 -16.89
N THR A 34 1.91 -20.95 -16.87
CA THR A 34 0.75 -21.72 -16.41
C THR A 34 0.58 -21.55 -14.90
N VAL A 35 -0.62 -21.16 -14.48
CA VAL A 35 -1.00 -21.05 -13.08
C VAL A 35 -1.78 -22.30 -12.65
N ASP A 36 -1.53 -22.81 -11.45
CA ASP A 36 -2.29 -23.94 -10.93
C ASP A 36 -3.77 -23.54 -10.77
N SER A 37 -4.67 -24.37 -11.30
CA SER A 37 -6.10 -24.24 -11.11
C SER A 37 -6.53 -24.12 -9.64
N ALA A 38 -5.81 -24.74 -8.71
CA ALA A 38 -6.09 -24.62 -7.28
C ALA A 38 -5.90 -23.18 -6.79
N LEU A 39 -4.87 -22.48 -7.29
CA LEU A 39 -4.62 -21.08 -6.96
C LEU A 39 -5.69 -20.15 -7.55
N ILE A 40 -6.10 -20.40 -8.80
CA ILE A 40 -7.17 -19.64 -9.44
C ILE A 40 -8.46 -19.77 -8.63
N ASN A 41 -8.85 -21.00 -8.28
CA ASN A 41 -10.02 -21.23 -7.43
C ASN A 41 -9.88 -20.59 -6.04
N LEU A 42 -8.67 -20.60 -5.46
CA LEU A 42 -8.42 -19.93 -4.17
C LEU A 42 -8.66 -18.43 -4.28
N ALA A 43 -8.16 -17.79 -5.33
CA ALA A 43 -8.39 -16.37 -5.58
C ALA A 43 -9.88 -16.06 -5.77
N GLU A 44 -10.58 -16.79 -6.65
CA GLU A 44 -12.02 -16.60 -6.92
C GLU A 44 -12.90 -16.82 -5.68
N THR A 45 -12.49 -17.71 -4.77
CA THR A 45 -13.26 -17.99 -3.53
C THR A 45 -12.91 -17.05 -2.39
N THR A 46 -11.71 -16.45 -2.41
CA THR A 46 -11.24 -15.49 -1.42
C THR A 46 -11.75 -14.08 -1.75
N LEU A 47 -11.72 -13.70 -3.03
CA LEU A 47 -12.13 -12.39 -3.53
C LEU A 47 -13.19 -12.53 -4.64
N PRO A 48 -14.40 -13.01 -4.30
CA PRO A 48 -15.46 -13.21 -5.29
C PRO A 48 -16.10 -11.90 -5.74
N GLU A 49 -16.30 -11.78 -7.05
CA GLU A 49 -17.02 -10.67 -7.70
C GLU A 49 -18.38 -10.36 -7.04
N SER A 50 -18.68 -9.07 -6.89
CA SER A 50 -19.93 -8.52 -6.36
C SER A 50 -20.26 -9.03 -4.95
N THR A 51 -19.25 -9.45 -4.19
CA THR A 51 -19.40 -9.93 -2.82
C THR A 51 -18.35 -9.26 -1.95
N THR A 52 -18.79 -8.44 -1.00
CA THR A 52 -17.90 -7.76 -0.05
C THR A 52 -16.87 -8.73 0.53
N ALA A 53 -15.59 -8.36 0.39
CA ALA A 53 -14.45 -9.14 0.83
C ALA A 53 -14.57 -9.44 2.33
N ASN A 54 -14.03 -10.59 2.75
CA ASN A 54 -13.98 -10.91 4.18
C ASN A 54 -13.13 -9.84 4.90
N PRO A 55 -13.67 -9.13 5.91
CA PRO A 55 -12.93 -8.07 6.60
C PRO A 55 -11.60 -8.51 7.22
N GLU A 56 -11.45 -9.81 7.53
CA GLU A 56 -10.19 -10.36 8.05
C GLU A 56 -9.04 -10.29 7.03
N PHE A 57 -9.33 -10.24 5.72
CA PHE A 57 -8.32 -10.03 4.67
C PHE A 57 -7.83 -8.58 4.62
N LEU A 58 -8.60 -7.66 5.21
CA LEU A 58 -8.36 -6.22 5.24
C LEU A 58 -8.00 -5.74 6.65
N ASN A 59 -7.62 -6.67 7.54
CA ASN A 59 -7.25 -6.32 8.90
C ASN A 59 -6.03 -5.38 8.88
N THR A 60 -6.20 -4.21 9.49
CA THR A 60 -5.20 -3.15 9.53
C THR A 60 -4.00 -3.46 10.44
N ASP A 61 -4.06 -4.55 11.20
CA ASP A 61 -2.91 -5.11 11.93
C ASP A 61 -1.92 -5.83 11.00
N TYR A 62 -2.34 -6.19 9.78
CA TYR A 62 -1.45 -6.72 8.74
C TYR A 62 -0.80 -5.59 7.95
N ASP A 63 0.45 -5.83 7.56
CA ASP A 63 1.24 -4.94 6.73
C ASP A 63 0.79 -5.05 5.26
N PRO A 64 0.41 -3.96 4.58
CA PRO A 64 -0.03 -4.01 3.18
C PRO A 64 1.17 -3.97 2.21
N TYR A 65 2.23 -4.67 2.55
CA TYR A 65 3.48 -4.79 1.80
C TYR A 65 4.18 -6.12 2.16
N LEU A 66 5.13 -6.53 1.33
CA LEU A 66 5.94 -7.72 1.54
C LEU A 66 7.36 -7.32 1.95
N SER A 67 7.83 -7.85 3.07
CA SER A 67 9.21 -7.63 3.53
C SER A 67 10.14 -8.69 2.94
N LEU A 68 11.26 -8.25 2.37
CA LEU A 68 12.27 -9.12 1.81
C LEU A 68 13.29 -9.53 2.88
N HIS A 69 13.37 -10.82 3.17
CA HIS A 69 14.38 -11.38 4.09
C HIS A 69 15.61 -11.93 3.35
N HIS A 70 15.55 -11.96 2.02
CA HIS A 70 16.62 -12.35 1.12
C HIS A 70 16.69 -11.38 -0.06
N ASN A 71 17.86 -11.26 -0.69
CA ASN A 71 17.93 -10.66 -2.01
C ASN A 71 17.13 -11.56 -2.96
N ALA A 72 16.16 -11.00 -3.68
CA ALA A 72 15.26 -11.82 -4.48
C ALA A 72 14.81 -11.15 -5.78
N ASN A 73 14.64 -11.95 -6.82
CA ASN A 73 13.80 -11.54 -7.95
C ASN A 73 12.35 -11.70 -7.53
N VAL A 74 11.54 -10.68 -7.74
CA VAL A 74 10.11 -10.71 -7.42
C VAL A 74 9.31 -10.73 -8.72
N TYR A 75 8.25 -11.51 -8.75
CA TYR A 75 7.39 -11.71 -9.92
C TYR A 75 5.93 -11.44 -9.57
N VAL A 76 5.21 -10.88 -10.53
CA VAL A 76 3.77 -10.62 -10.43
C VAL A 76 3.08 -11.24 -11.64
N SER A 77 2.18 -12.18 -11.39
CA SER A 77 1.34 -12.83 -12.40
C SER A 77 -0.09 -12.34 -12.31
N PHE A 78 -0.65 -11.89 -13.43
CA PHE A 78 -2.07 -11.58 -13.54
C PHE A 78 -2.93 -12.84 -13.32
N LEU A 79 -3.95 -12.75 -12.46
CA LEU A 79 -4.91 -13.84 -12.25
C LEU A 79 -6.25 -13.53 -12.89
N ASP A 80 -6.89 -12.43 -12.51
CA ASP A 80 -8.17 -11.96 -13.04
C ASP A 80 -8.40 -10.45 -12.80
N GLU A 81 -9.46 -9.91 -13.38
CA GLU A 81 -9.93 -8.53 -13.27
C GLU A 81 -11.47 -8.51 -13.16
N GLY A 82 -12.00 -7.86 -12.11
CA GLY A 82 -13.42 -7.51 -11.93
C GLY A 82 -13.79 -6.09 -12.36
N ALA A 83 -12.81 -5.26 -12.71
CA ALA A 83 -13.00 -3.84 -12.98
C ALA A 83 -13.61 -3.50 -14.36
N GLY A 84 -14.30 -2.36 -14.40
CA GLY A 84 -14.69 -1.68 -15.65
C GLY A 84 -13.66 -0.67 -16.16
N TYR A 85 -12.70 -0.27 -15.34
CA TYR A 85 -11.67 0.70 -15.70
C TYR A 85 -10.46 0.05 -16.37
N LYS A 86 -9.74 0.86 -17.16
CA LYS A 86 -8.44 0.46 -17.71
C LYS A 86 -7.32 0.90 -16.78
N ASN A 87 -7.23 0.19 -15.67
CA ASN A 87 -6.27 0.47 -14.61
C ASN A 87 -4.83 0.16 -15.05
N SER A 88 -3.87 0.78 -14.37
CA SER A 88 -2.44 0.44 -14.48
C SER A 88 -1.92 0.01 -13.11
N LEU A 89 -1.12 -1.06 -13.08
CA LEU A 89 -0.45 -1.52 -11.86
C LEU A 89 1.02 -1.14 -11.89
N GLY A 90 1.53 -0.69 -10.76
CA GLY A 90 2.95 -0.61 -10.50
C GLY A 90 3.34 -1.08 -9.12
N TYR A 91 4.63 -0.96 -8.86
CA TYR A 91 5.25 -1.29 -7.58
C TYR A 91 6.04 -0.09 -7.08
N PHE A 92 6.32 -0.10 -5.78
CA PHE A 92 7.37 0.69 -5.19
C PHE A 92 8.07 -0.08 -4.08
N THR A 93 9.35 0.22 -3.88
CA THR A 93 10.17 -0.33 -2.80
C THR A 93 10.61 0.76 -1.87
N PHE A 94 10.76 0.42 -0.60
CA PHE A 94 11.15 1.33 0.47
C PHE A 94 11.85 0.56 1.60
N ASN A 95 12.51 1.27 2.50
CA ASN A 95 13.01 0.72 3.77
C ASN A 95 12.07 1.10 4.91
N ASP A 96 12.17 0.44 6.05
CA ASP A 96 11.37 0.74 7.25
C ASP A 96 11.43 2.22 7.68
N ASP A 97 12.57 2.88 7.45
CA ASP A 97 12.80 4.28 7.83
C ASP A 97 12.52 5.30 6.72
N THR A 98 12.16 4.86 5.51
CA THR A 98 11.95 5.74 4.34
C THR A 98 10.95 6.86 4.61
N PHE A 99 9.87 6.57 5.34
CA PHE A 99 8.82 7.54 5.65
C PHE A 99 8.96 8.18 7.04
N SER A 100 10.09 7.98 7.73
CA SER A 100 10.29 8.47 9.10
C SER A 100 10.16 9.99 9.18
N GLY A 101 9.19 10.47 9.96
CA GLY A 101 8.94 11.90 10.17
C GLY A 101 8.16 12.56 9.02
N LEU A 102 7.67 11.78 8.06
CA LEU A 102 6.75 12.21 7.01
C LEU A 102 5.31 11.81 7.36
N ASN A 103 4.38 12.69 7.04
CA ASN A 103 2.95 12.39 6.98
C ASN A 103 2.44 12.61 5.55
N LYS A 104 1.20 12.17 5.27
CA LYS A 104 0.58 12.32 3.95
C LYS A 104 0.69 13.76 3.43
N GLY A 105 0.38 14.77 4.25
CA GLY A 105 0.44 16.17 3.83
C GLY A 105 1.84 16.75 3.62
N SER A 106 2.89 16.04 4.05
CA SER A 106 4.26 16.38 3.66
C SER A 106 4.67 15.80 2.30
N ILE A 107 3.98 14.74 1.85
CA ILE A 107 4.22 14.05 0.58
C ILE A 107 3.28 14.60 -0.51
N ASP A 108 2.00 14.79 -0.20
CA ASP A 108 0.99 15.46 -1.02
C ASP A 108 1.25 16.98 -1.00
N THR A 109 2.17 17.40 -1.87
CA THR A 109 2.72 18.77 -1.92
C THR A 109 1.76 19.77 -2.54
N ASP A 110 0.79 19.31 -3.32
CA ASP A 110 -0.25 20.15 -3.92
C ASP A 110 -1.56 20.19 -3.12
N SER A 111 -1.66 19.37 -2.06
CA SER A 111 -2.82 19.26 -1.18
C SER A 111 -4.10 18.84 -1.89
N SER A 112 -3.97 18.06 -2.97
CA SER A 112 -5.10 17.53 -3.74
C SER A 112 -5.85 16.43 -2.99
N GLY A 113 -5.22 15.78 -2.02
CA GLY A 113 -5.70 14.59 -1.33
C GLY A 113 -5.22 13.30 -1.99
N VAL A 114 -4.64 13.37 -3.20
CA VAL A 114 -4.14 12.22 -3.97
C VAL A 114 -2.62 12.36 -4.09
N VAL A 115 -1.87 11.42 -3.52
CA VAL A 115 -0.42 11.38 -3.71
C VAL A 115 -0.13 10.89 -5.13
N SER A 116 0.45 11.73 -5.99
CA SER A 116 0.91 11.34 -7.33
C SER A 116 2.17 10.47 -7.28
N LEU A 117 2.49 9.74 -8.36
CA LEU A 117 3.75 8.98 -8.42
C LEU A 117 4.95 9.90 -8.47
N SER A 118 4.79 11.11 -9.03
CA SER A 118 5.83 12.13 -8.98
C SER A 118 6.17 12.58 -7.54
N GLU A 119 5.17 12.66 -6.67
CA GLU A 119 5.33 13.00 -5.25
C GLU A 119 5.89 11.84 -4.44
N LEU A 120 5.37 10.62 -4.65
CA LEU A 120 5.92 9.41 -4.05
C LEU A 120 7.40 9.23 -4.45
N GLY A 121 7.71 9.41 -5.73
CA GLY A 121 9.07 9.32 -6.29
C GLY A 121 10.02 10.42 -5.83
N ALA A 122 9.51 11.51 -5.23
CA ALA A 122 10.33 12.57 -4.64
C ALA A 122 10.81 12.23 -3.22
N VAL A 123 10.24 11.19 -2.57
CA VAL A 123 10.68 10.70 -1.27
C VAL A 123 11.99 9.92 -1.42
N GLU A 124 13.01 10.28 -0.63
CA GLU A 124 14.32 9.63 -0.68
C GLU A 124 14.24 8.14 -0.31
N GLY A 125 14.85 7.29 -1.14
CA GLY A 125 14.89 5.84 -0.91
C GLY A 125 13.70 5.07 -1.49
N ILE A 126 12.77 5.75 -2.16
CA ILE A 126 11.75 5.12 -3.00
C ILE A 126 12.32 4.76 -4.38
N GLU A 127 12.08 3.53 -4.79
CA GLU A 127 12.19 3.10 -6.19
C GLU A 127 10.82 2.61 -6.65
N TYR A 128 10.32 3.06 -7.80
CA TYR A 128 9.01 2.69 -8.30
C TYR A 128 9.02 2.44 -9.80
N GLY A 129 8.03 1.70 -10.29
CA GLY A 129 7.86 1.44 -11.71
C GLY A 129 6.54 0.78 -12.04
N PHE A 130 6.14 0.85 -13.31
CA PHE A 130 4.95 0.16 -13.80
C PHE A 130 5.24 -1.30 -14.09
N LEU A 131 4.28 -2.15 -13.77
CA LEU A 131 4.26 -3.59 -14.07
C LEU A 131 3.38 -3.87 -15.28
N PHE A 132 2.22 -3.21 -15.33
CA PHE A 132 1.27 -3.33 -16.42
C PHE A 132 0.66 -1.96 -16.70
N ALA A 133 0.89 -1.43 -17.90
CA ALA A 133 0.28 -0.18 -18.35
C ALA A 133 -1.23 -0.30 -18.61
N ASN A 134 -1.74 -1.51 -18.80
CA ASN A 134 -3.18 -1.79 -18.91
C ASN A 134 -3.45 -3.16 -18.27
N LEU A 135 -4.22 -3.15 -17.18
CA LEU A 135 -4.62 -4.33 -16.44
C LEU A 135 -5.76 -5.12 -17.07
N SER A 136 -6.37 -4.57 -18.12
CA SER A 136 -7.58 -5.19 -18.62
C SER A 136 -7.35 -6.54 -19.25
N LYS A 137 -8.15 -7.52 -18.81
CA LYS A 137 -8.09 -8.88 -19.36
C LYS A 137 -8.54 -8.90 -20.82
N SER A 138 -8.07 -9.91 -21.54
CA SER A 138 -8.45 -10.11 -22.94
C SER A 138 -9.97 -10.20 -23.08
N GLY A 139 -10.56 -9.23 -23.79
CA GLY A 139 -12.01 -9.11 -23.98
C GLY A 139 -12.67 -7.99 -23.16
N SER A 140 -11.97 -7.42 -22.17
CA SER A 140 -12.47 -6.34 -21.30
C SER A 140 -11.86 -4.96 -21.59
N GLY A 141 -10.98 -4.84 -22.58
CA GLY A 141 -10.35 -3.56 -22.95
C GLY A 141 -8.82 -3.58 -23.00
N GLY A 142 -8.23 -4.72 -22.64
CA GLY A 142 -6.79 -4.99 -22.74
C GLY A 142 -6.52 -6.38 -23.32
N SER A 143 -5.37 -6.94 -22.99
CA SER A 143 -4.84 -8.17 -23.57
C SER A 143 -4.31 -9.17 -22.54
N LEU A 144 -4.45 -8.89 -21.25
CA LEU A 144 -3.90 -9.79 -20.23
C LEU A 144 -4.63 -11.13 -20.21
N LEU A 145 -3.84 -12.18 -20.10
CA LEU A 145 -4.29 -13.56 -19.90
C LEU A 145 -3.84 -14.01 -18.50
N THR A 146 -4.63 -14.84 -17.83
CA THR A 146 -4.22 -15.47 -16.57
C THR A 146 -2.84 -16.10 -16.74
N GLY A 147 -1.93 -15.78 -15.82
CA GLY A 147 -0.54 -16.20 -15.84
C GLY A 147 0.43 -15.27 -16.58
N ASP A 148 -0.05 -14.21 -17.22
CA ASP A 148 0.83 -13.15 -17.74
C ASP A 148 1.66 -12.56 -16.60
N THR A 149 2.96 -12.79 -16.66
CA THR A 149 3.89 -12.54 -15.55
C THR A 149 4.96 -11.53 -15.96
N VAL A 150 5.25 -10.61 -15.05
CA VAL A 150 6.37 -9.67 -15.14
C VAL A 150 7.31 -9.83 -13.93
N GLN A 151 8.57 -9.46 -14.12
CA GLN A 151 9.49 -9.25 -13.02
C GLN A 151 9.34 -7.82 -12.48
N VAL A 152 9.38 -7.68 -11.16
CA VAL A 152 9.43 -6.39 -10.47
C VAL A 152 10.85 -5.83 -10.56
N GLY A 153 10.96 -4.67 -11.20
CA GLY A 153 12.26 -4.07 -11.52
C GLY A 153 13.06 -4.89 -12.55
N ASP A 154 14.25 -4.38 -12.88
CA ASP A 154 15.14 -5.02 -13.86
C ASP A 154 16.15 -6.00 -13.23
N SER A 155 16.16 -6.09 -11.90
CA SER A 155 17.12 -6.91 -11.14
C SER A 155 16.55 -7.35 -9.79
N ALA A 156 17.26 -8.27 -9.12
CA ALA A 156 16.92 -8.67 -7.76
C ALA A 156 16.86 -7.46 -6.82
N ILE A 157 15.81 -7.42 -5.99
CA ILE A 157 15.63 -6.43 -4.93
C ILE A 157 16.47 -6.89 -3.74
N ALA A 158 17.13 -5.94 -3.07
CA ALA A 158 17.94 -6.24 -1.89
C ALA A 158 17.06 -6.71 -0.71
N LEU A 159 17.62 -7.54 0.16
CA LEU A 159 17.01 -7.82 1.47
C LEU A 159 16.80 -6.53 2.28
N GLU A 160 15.93 -6.60 3.29
CA GLU A 160 15.53 -5.48 4.16
C GLU A 160 14.77 -4.36 3.41
N LYS A 161 14.40 -4.60 2.15
CA LYS A 161 13.44 -3.79 1.41
C LYS A 161 12.03 -4.31 1.65
N ASN A 162 11.08 -3.39 1.63
CA ASN A 162 9.66 -3.67 1.55
C ASN A 162 9.20 -3.44 0.11
N VAL A 163 8.31 -4.29 -0.39
CA VAL A 163 7.66 -4.17 -1.71
C VAL A 163 6.17 -3.94 -1.49
N SER A 164 5.67 -2.81 -1.98
CA SER A 164 4.24 -2.49 -2.01
C SER A 164 3.83 -2.16 -3.45
N PHE A 165 2.54 -2.14 -3.69
CA PHE A 165 1.96 -1.95 -5.01
C PHE A 165 1.10 -0.70 -5.05
N PHE A 166 0.88 -0.18 -6.25
CA PHE A 166 -0.08 0.87 -6.50
C PHE A 166 -0.91 0.56 -7.74
N LEU A 167 -2.14 1.04 -7.75
CA LEU A 167 -3.07 0.99 -8.87
C LEU A 167 -3.47 2.41 -9.22
N SER A 168 -3.19 2.83 -10.46
CA SER A 168 -3.67 4.10 -11.00
C SER A 168 -4.96 3.86 -11.77
N GLN A 169 -6.06 4.39 -11.24
CA GLN A 169 -7.42 4.18 -11.72
C GLN A 169 -7.59 4.74 -13.13
N ASN A 170 -8.18 3.94 -14.04
CA ASN A 170 -8.52 4.35 -15.42
C ASN A 170 -7.39 5.07 -16.19
N SER A 171 -6.15 4.76 -15.85
CA SER A 171 -4.99 5.57 -16.23
C SER A 171 -4.42 5.24 -17.60
N TYR A 172 -4.84 4.14 -18.23
CA TYR A 172 -4.29 3.72 -19.52
C TYR A 172 -4.66 4.68 -20.67
N ALA A 173 -3.65 5.33 -21.25
CA ALA A 173 -3.81 6.31 -22.33
C ALA A 173 -3.44 5.76 -23.73
N GLY A 174 -3.03 4.49 -23.82
CA GLY A 174 -2.66 3.83 -25.09
C GLY A 174 -1.16 3.51 -25.21
N GLY A 175 -0.84 2.34 -25.76
CA GLY A 175 0.55 1.89 -25.92
C GLY A 175 1.21 1.65 -24.57
N ASP A 176 2.34 2.30 -24.32
CA ASP A 176 3.05 2.27 -23.04
C ASP A 176 2.83 3.57 -22.25
N THR A 177 1.67 4.21 -22.41
CA THR A 177 1.39 5.53 -21.82
C THR A 177 0.33 5.41 -20.74
N VAL A 178 0.63 5.98 -19.58
CA VAL A 178 -0.28 6.03 -18.44
C VAL A 178 -0.37 7.44 -17.85
N SER A 179 -1.50 7.72 -17.24
CA SER A 179 -1.76 8.89 -16.40
C SER A 179 -1.04 8.76 -15.05
N ASP A 180 -0.32 9.81 -14.62
CA ASP A 180 0.25 9.91 -13.27
C ASP A 180 -0.78 10.38 -12.21
N GLY A 181 -2.00 9.83 -12.24
CA GLY A 181 -3.00 10.07 -11.19
C GLY A 181 -3.55 11.50 -11.07
N ILE A 182 -3.09 12.48 -11.87
CA ILE A 182 -3.66 13.84 -11.91
C ILE A 182 -3.99 14.23 -13.36
N LEU A 183 -4.70 13.39 -14.10
CA LEU A 183 -5.31 13.80 -15.37
C LEU A 183 -6.70 14.39 -15.11
N THR A 184 -6.76 15.67 -14.70
CA THR A 184 -7.95 16.53 -14.87
C THR A 184 -9.30 15.83 -14.61
N GLY A 185 -9.59 15.39 -13.39
CA GLY A 185 -10.82 14.65 -13.12
C GLY A 185 -10.92 14.04 -11.72
N THR A 186 -11.69 12.96 -11.62
CA THR A 186 -11.92 12.07 -10.47
C THR A 186 -10.92 10.91 -10.39
N ASP A 187 -10.03 10.77 -11.38
CA ASP A 187 -9.02 9.71 -11.41
C ASP A 187 -8.12 9.75 -10.17
N GLN A 188 -7.89 8.58 -9.58
CA GLN A 188 -7.13 8.42 -8.34
C GLN A 188 -5.99 7.42 -8.50
N THR A 189 -5.00 7.48 -7.60
CA THR A 189 -4.04 6.39 -7.40
C THR A 189 -4.19 5.84 -6.00
N PHE A 190 -4.28 4.52 -5.92
CA PHE A 190 -4.43 3.76 -4.69
C PHE A 190 -3.14 2.95 -4.44
N TYR A 191 -2.65 2.98 -3.22
CA TYR A 191 -1.43 2.36 -2.75
C TYR A 191 -1.76 1.23 -1.77
N GLY A 192 -0.86 0.26 -1.64
CA GLY A 192 -0.91 -0.68 -0.51
C GLY A 192 -0.82 0.04 0.83
N LEU A 193 0.08 1.01 0.97
CA LEU A 193 0.24 1.77 2.22
C LEU A 193 -0.96 2.68 2.48
N ASP A 194 -1.73 2.32 3.51
CA ASP A 194 -3.00 2.95 3.90
C ASP A 194 -2.93 4.48 4.02
N PHE A 195 -1.83 5.02 4.57
CA PHE A 195 -1.68 6.46 4.80
C PHE A 195 -1.47 7.29 3.53
N LEU A 196 -1.13 6.66 2.39
CA LEU A 196 -0.97 7.35 1.11
C LEU A 196 -2.30 7.49 0.35
N ASN A 197 -3.33 6.72 0.73
CA ASN A 197 -4.58 6.63 -0.03
C ASN A 197 -5.47 7.87 0.10
N PRO A 198 -6.31 8.18 -0.91
CA PRO A 198 -7.12 9.41 -0.94
C PRO A 198 -7.96 9.66 0.32
N GLU A 199 -8.47 8.60 0.95
CA GLU A 199 -9.31 8.60 2.15
C GLU A 199 -8.53 8.90 3.44
N ALA A 200 -7.20 8.76 3.42
CA ALA A 200 -6.37 9.00 4.59
C ALA A 200 -6.29 10.50 4.92
N ASP A 201 -6.29 10.79 6.22
CA ASP A 201 -6.11 12.16 6.73
C ASP A 201 -4.69 12.65 6.43
N PHE A 202 -4.54 13.95 6.13
CA PHE A 202 -3.26 14.57 5.83
C PHE A 202 -2.20 14.42 6.96
N THR A 203 -2.65 14.20 8.20
CA THR A 203 -1.77 13.99 9.35
C THR A 203 -1.30 12.54 9.52
N TYR A 204 -1.80 11.60 8.72
CA TYR A 204 -1.42 10.19 8.84
C TYR A 204 0.04 9.99 8.44
N GLU A 205 0.76 9.27 9.29
CA GLU A 205 2.15 8.86 9.12
C GLU A 205 2.21 7.39 8.71
N ASN A 206 3.39 6.90 8.31
CA ASN A 206 3.58 5.46 8.07
C ASN A 206 3.16 4.62 9.29
N GLY A 207 2.40 3.55 9.05
CA GLY A 207 1.76 2.74 10.09
C GLY A 207 0.42 3.27 10.60
N SER A 208 -0.01 4.48 10.19
CA SER A 208 -1.39 4.92 10.37
C SER A 208 -2.28 4.19 9.38
N SER A 209 -3.37 3.59 9.87
CA SER A 209 -4.27 2.78 9.06
C SER A 209 -5.74 3.09 9.38
N SER A 210 -6.58 2.97 8.36
CA SER A 210 -8.03 2.97 8.49
C SER A 210 -8.57 1.82 7.63
N ALA A 211 -9.58 1.12 8.15
CA ALA A 211 -10.24 0.05 7.41
C ALA A 211 -10.79 0.52 6.06
N THR A 212 -11.07 1.82 5.88
CA THR A 212 -11.57 2.43 4.64
C THR A 212 -10.49 2.98 3.72
N SER A 213 -9.24 3.08 4.17
CA SER A 213 -8.12 3.52 3.34
C SER A 213 -7.24 2.35 2.91
N ARG A 214 -7.60 1.11 3.25
CA ARG A 214 -6.96 -0.11 2.75
C ARG A 214 -7.48 -0.42 1.35
N HIS A 215 -6.62 -0.47 0.33
CA HIS A 215 -7.03 -0.83 -1.03
C HIS A 215 -6.48 -2.17 -1.49
N VAL A 216 -5.82 -2.90 -0.60
CA VAL A 216 -5.16 -4.17 -0.92
C VAL A 216 -5.54 -5.25 0.07
N ALA A 217 -5.94 -6.41 -0.44
CA ALA A 217 -5.98 -7.67 0.31
C ALA A 217 -4.74 -8.50 -0.07
N MET A 218 -3.93 -8.90 0.90
CA MET A 218 -2.74 -9.75 0.69
C MET A 218 -2.80 -10.99 1.57
N LEU A 219 -2.69 -12.15 0.94
CA LEU A 219 -2.76 -13.44 1.63
C LEU A 219 -1.71 -14.40 1.09
N PHE A 220 -0.92 -15.01 1.97
CA PHE A 220 -0.20 -16.22 1.62
C PHE A 220 -1.19 -17.30 1.18
N THR A 221 -0.84 -18.06 0.16
CA THR A 221 -1.71 -19.09 -0.42
C THR A 221 -1.82 -20.34 0.45
N ASP A 222 -0.78 -20.58 1.25
CA ASP A 222 -0.69 -21.65 2.24
C ASP A 222 0.37 -21.33 3.31
N ASN A 223 0.60 -22.29 4.23
CA ASN A 223 1.56 -22.13 5.33
C ASN A 223 3.04 -22.27 4.92
N ASN A 224 3.35 -22.52 3.65
CA ASN A 224 4.74 -22.48 3.17
C ASN A 224 5.19 -21.04 2.91
N GLU A 225 4.25 -20.08 2.80
CA GLU A 225 4.53 -18.66 2.63
C GLU A 225 5.35 -18.32 1.36
N GLU A 226 5.20 -19.11 0.30
CA GLU A 226 5.98 -18.98 -0.95
C GLU A 226 5.29 -18.13 -2.02
N GLN A 227 3.96 -18.02 -1.95
CA GLN A 227 3.13 -17.31 -2.91
C GLN A 227 2.08 -16.48 -2.18
N VAL A 228 1.77 -15.32 -2.75
CA VAL A 228 0.80 -14.37 -2.20
C VAL A 228 -0.27 -14.12 -3.24
N ILE A 229 -1.55 -14.22 -2.86
CA ILE A 229 -2.66 -13.65 -3.61
C ILE A 229 -2.81 -12.20 -3.16
N MET A 230 -2.85 -11.30 -4.14
CA MET A 230 -3.06 -9.87 -3.94
C MET A 230 -4.27 -9.42 -4.74
N GLY A 231 -5.25 -8.81 -4.07
CA GLY A 231 -6.40 -8.17 -4.68
C GLY A 231 -6.41 -6.66 -4.43
N PHE A 232 -6.93 -5.88 -5.37
CA PHE A 232 -7.10 -4.44 -5.26
C PHE A 232 -8.57 -4.03 -5.35
N GLU A 233 -8.93 -2.98 -4.62
CA GLU A 233 -10.14 -2.18 -4.84
C GLU A 233 -9.75 -0.88 -5.58
N ASP A 234 -10.36 -0.62 -6.73
CA ASP A 234 -10.02 0.49 -7.62
C ASP A 234 -10.87 1.75 -7.44
N LEU A 235 -11.88 1.72 -6.55
CA LEU A 235 -12.76 2.85 -6.27
C LEU A 235 -12.46 3.48 -4.91
N ASN A 236 -12.70 4.78 -4.78
CA ASN A 236 -12.74 5.44 -3.49
C ASN A 236 -13.84 4.81 -2.62
N ARG A 237 -13.47 4.40 -1.41
CA ARG A 237 -14.30 3.58 -0.52
C ARG A 237 -15.19 4.39 0.41
N VAL A 238 -15.00 5.71 0.47
CA VAL A 238 -15.72 6.61 1.39
C VAL A 238 -16.61 7.60 0.65
N ASN A 239 -16.11 8.21 -0.41
CA ASN A 239 -16.79 9.28 -1.13
C ASN A 239 -17.06 8.85 -2.58
N PRO A 240 -18.28 8.39 -2.88
CA PRO A 240 -18.66 8.07 -4.25
C PRO A 240 -18.46 9.22 -5.21
N SER A 241 -18.55 10.48 -4.76
CA SER A 241 -18.36 11.65 -5.64
C SER A 241 -16.92 11.80 -6.15
N SER A 242 -15.96 11.09 -5.54
CA SER A 242 -14.59 10.97 -6.02
C SER A 242 -14.44 9.92 -7.11
N ASN A 243 -15.46 9.10 -7.36
CA ASN A 243 -15.44 8.05 -8.39
C ASN A 243 -16.18 8.51 -9.65
N ASP A 244 -15.79 7.99 -10.82
CA ASP A 244 -16.53 8.28 -12.04
C ASP A 244 -17.99 7.82 -11.91
N TRP A 245 -18.89 8.62 -12.48
CA TRP A 245 -20.35 8.42 -12.38
C TRP A 245 -20.91 8.36 -10.95
N SER A 246 -20.13 8.76 -9.94
CA SER A 246 -20.49 8.73 -8.54
C SER A 246 -20.89 7.35 -8.01
N ILE A 247 -20.27 6.29 -8.54
CA ILE A 247 -20.52 4.92 -8.10
C ILE A 247 -19.85 4.65 -6.75
N PRO A 248 -20.52 3.95 -5.82
CA PRO A 248 -19.86 3.45 -4.62
C PRO A 248 -18.94 2.27 -4.98
N SER A 249 -17.86 2.10 -4.20
CA SER A 249 -17.14 0.83 -4.12
C SER A 249 -18.10 -0.31 -3.72
N ASP A 250 -17.94 -1.47 -4.34
CA ASP A 250 -18.65 -2.70 -3.96
C ASP A 250 -17.87 -3.60 -3.01
N GLU A 251 -16.63 -3.20 -2.69
CA GLU A 251 -15.83 -3.66 -1.56
C GLU A 251 -15.40 -5.13 -1.69
N ASP A 252 -15.27 -5.64 -2.91
CA ASP A 252 -14.92 -7.04 -3.17
C ASP A 252 -13.41 -7.28 -3.42
N PHE A 253 -12.65 -6.21 -3.66
CA PHE A 253 -11.19 -6.20 -3.85
C PHE A 253 -10.72 -7.11 -4.99
N ASN A 254 -11.56 -7.31 -5.99
CA ASN A 254 -11.25 -8.14 -7.14
C ASN A 254 -11.03 -7.34 -8.44
N ASP A 255 -11.08 -6.00 -8.38
CA ASP A 255 -10.87 -5.10 -9.52
C ASP A 255 -9.57 -5.43 -10.25
N ALA A 256 -8.55 -5.84 -9.51
CA ALA A 256 -7.38 -6.51 -10.07
C ALA A 256 -6.82 -7.56 -9.10
N ILE A 257 -6.63 -8.79 -9.59
CA ILE A 257 -6.11 -9.92 -8.80
C ILE A 257 -4.79 -10.40 -9.40
N PHE A 258 -3.78 -10.57 -8.54
CA PHE A 258 -2.45 -11.07 -8.90
C PHE A 258 -1.97 -12.17 -7.96
N MET A 259 -1.05 -12.98 -8.47
CA MET A 259 -0.12 -13.76 -7.65
C MET A 259 1.21 -13.03 -7.57
N VAL A 260 1.77 -12.89 -6.38
CA VAL A 260 3.12 -12.37 -6.15
C VAL A 260 3.98 -13.49 -5.57
N TYR A 261 5.19 -13.68 -6.09
CA TYR A 261 6.14 -14.70 -5.63
C TYR A 261 7.58 -14.26 -5.88
N SER A 262 8.54 -14.99 -5.32
CA SER A 262 9.95 -14.62 -5.37
C SER A 262 10.90 -15.78 -5.71
N ASP A 263 12.13 -15.45 -6.07
CA ASP A 263 13.27 -16.37 -6.15
C ASP A 263 14.46 -15.75 -5.39
N PRO A 264 14.87 -16.31 -4.23
CA PRO A 264 14.39 -17.56 -3.63
C PRO A 264 12.94 -17.46 -3.12
N VAL A 265 12.21 -18.58 -3.12
CA VAL A 265 10.76 -18.63 -2.87
C VAL A 265 10.33 -18.18 -1.47
N ASP A 266 11.24 -18.28 -0.50
CA ASP A 266 11.03 -17.91 0.90
C ASP A 266 11.43 -16.45 1.20
N ALA A 267 11.69 -15.63 0.18
CA ALA A 267 12.14 -14.26 0.41
C ALA A 267 11.10 -13.39 1.14
N PHE A 268 9.82 -13.74 1.05
CA PHE A 268 8.73 -13.07 1.76
C PHE A 268 8.32 -13.75 3.07
N SER A 269 8.86 -14.93 3.40
CA SER A 269 8.46 -15.67 4.59
C SER A 269 8.63 -14.81 5.83
N ASN A 270 7.66 -14.82 6.75
CA ASN A 270 7.51 -13.92 7.90
C ASN A 270 7.02 -12.49 7.59
N SER A 271 6.60 -12.17 6.36
CA SER A 271 5.79 -10.97 6.13
C SER A 271 4.51 -11.06 6.96
N ASN A 272 4.13 -9.97 7.62
CA ASN A 272 2.95 -9.93 8.49
C ASN A 272 1.67 -9.69 7.66
N ILE A 273 1.27 -10.73 6.90
CA ILE A 273 0.04 -10.77 6.12
C ILE A 273 -0.81 -11.99 6.52
N ALA A 274 -2.06 -12.03 6.07
CA ALA A 274 -2.93 -13.17 6.30
C ALA A 274 -2.44 -14.43 5.56
N THR A 275 -2.92 -15.61 5.97
CA THR A 275 -2.72 -16.87 5.24
C THR A 275 -4.08 -17.47 4.89
N ALA A 276 -4.24 -17.86 3.64
CA ALA A 276 -5.41 -18.54 3.12
C ALA A 276 -5.28 -20.09 3.24
N PRO A 277 -6.40 -20.82 3.35
CA PRO A 277 -7.69 -20.29 3.80
C PRO A 277 -7.56 -19.82 5.25
N LEU A 278 -8.29 -18.76 5.63
CA LEU A 278 -8.25 -18.28 7.01
C LEU A 278 -8.56 -19.42 8.00
N PRO A 279 -7.84 -19.50 9.13
CA PRO A 279 -8.21 -20.41 10.20
C PRO A 279 -9.67 -20.17 10.60
N PRO A 280 -10.46 -21.21 10.92
CA PRO A 280 -11.80 -21.03 11.47
C PRO A 280 -11.72 -20.09 12.68
N MET A 281 -12.31 -18.90 12.55
CA MET A 281 -12.15 -17.73 13.44
C MET A 281 -11.79 -18.09 14.90
N ALA A 282 -10.52 -17.91 15.28
CA ALA A 282 -10.14 -17.78 16.68
C ALA A 282 -10.43 -16.34 17.10
N GLN A 283 -11.64 -16.10 17.60
CA GLN A 283 -12.02 -14.83 18.22
C GLN A 283 -10.95 -14.40 19.25
N SER A 284 -10.29 -13.27 18.99
CA SER A 284 -9.63 -12.40 19.97
C SER A 284 -8.54 -12.99 20.89
N LEU A 285 -7.39 -13.43 20.35
CA LEU A 285 -6.22 -13.70 21.22
C LEU A 285 -4.90 -13.01 20.83
N PHE A 286 -4.70 -12.57 19.58
CA PHE A 286 -3.42 -11.95 19.19
C PHE A 286 -3.26 -10.49 19.67
N GLY A 287 -4.35 -9.75 19.87
CA GLY A 287 -4.29 -8.37 20.37
C GLY A 287 -4.00 -8.19 21.87
N LEU A 288 -3.94 -9.25 22.68
CA LEU A 288 -3.74 -9.14 24.14
C LEU A 288 -2.31 -9.44 24.62
N MET A 289 -1.44 -10.05 23.80
CA MET A 289 -0.09 -10.40 24.25
C MET A 289 0.94 -9.26 24.15
N MET A 290 0.67 -8.19 23.41
CA MET A 290 1.61 -7.05 23.30
C MET A 290 1.45 -6.00 24.43
N CYS A 291 0.33 -5.99 25.16
CA CYS A 291 0.11 -5.05 26.29
C CYS A 291 0.62 -5.56 27.66
N ALA A 292 1.11 -6.80 27.76
CA ALA A 292 1.65 -7.37 29.01
C ALA A 292 3.17 -7.25 29.15
N GLY A 293 3.88 -6.67 28.17
CA GLY A 293 5.35 -6.54 28.15
C GLY A 293 5.92 -5.30 28.86
N LEU A 294 5.08 -4.43 29.44
CA LEU A 294 5.50 -3.12 29.95
C LEU A 294 5.14 -2.88 31.42
N ILE A 295 5.23 -3.91 32.28
CA ILE A 295 5.31 -3.71 33.73
C ILE A 295 6.28 -4.73 34.31
N LEU A 296 7.53 -4.30 34.54
CA LEU A 296 8.40 -4.63 35.68
C LEU A 296 9.86 -4.42 35.27
N ILE A 297 10.50 -3.37 35.80
CA ILE A 297 11.78 -3.36 36.51
C ILE A 297 12.24 -1.91 36.65
N THR A 298 11.86 -1.26 37.75
CA THR A 298 12.70 -0.25 38.41
C THR A 298 12.45 -0.30 39.91
N GLN A 299 13.16 -1.16 40.64
CA GLN A 299 13.55 -0.87 42.01
C GLN A 299 15.07 -0.99 42.10
N LYS A 300 15.74 0.15 41.97
CA LYS A 300 17.17 0.27 42.27
C LYS A 300 17.30 1.03 43.59
N ASN A 301 17.55 0.24 44.64
CA ASN A 301 18.23 0.55 45.90
C ASN A 301 18.46 2.03 46.24
N SER A 302 17.68 2.55 47.18
CA SER A 302 18.09 3.71 47.98
C SER A 302 18.62 3.25 49.35
N ILE A 303 19.91 3.52 49.48
CA ILE A 303 20.84 3.37 50.58
C ILE A 303 20.23 3.64 51.97
N LEU A 304 20.40 2.68 52.88
CA LEU A 304 20.24 2.81 54.32
C LEU A 304 21.31 3.77 54.89
N ILE A 305 20.88 4.87 55.52
CA ILE A 305 21.70 5.69 56.41
C ILE A 305 21.45 5.21 57.85
N PRO A 306 22.43 4.68 58.60
CA PRO A 306 22.26 4.44 60.02
C PRO A 306 22.58 5.74 60.80
N LEU A 307 21.57 6.36 61.39
CA LEU A 307 21.79 7.35 62.45
C LEU A 307 22.22 6.62 63.72
N LYS A 308 23.48 6.87 64.09
CA LYS A 308 24.17 6.35 65.26
C LYS A 308 23.53 6.92 66.52
N ASN A 309 22.85 6.07 67.30
CA ASN A 309 22.48 6.35 68.68
C ASN A 309 23.74 6.34 69.56
N THR A 310 24.09 7.47 70.16
CA THR A 310 25.00 7.54 71.30
C THR A 310 24.18 7.73 72.57
N ASN A 311 24.24 6.73 73.46
CA ASN A 311 23.66 6.73 74.78
C ASN A 311 24.59 7.40 75.82
N LEU A 312 23.98 8.26 76.64
CA LEU A 312 24.09 8.45 78.11
C LEU A 312 25.41 8.80 78.86
N SER A 313 25.16 9.58 79.92
CA SER A 313 25.94 9.94 81.13
C SER A 313 27.04 10.99 80.94
N THR A 314 27.14 12.09 81.70
CA THR A 314 26.60 12.47 83.04
C THR A 314 26.04 13.89 83.04
#